data_AF-A0A969SCB1-F1
#
_entry.id   AF-A0A969SCB1-F1
#
_cell.length_a   1.000
_cell.length_b   1.000
_cell.length_c   1.000
_cell.angle_alpha   90.00
_cell.angle_beta   90.00
_cell.angle_gamma   90.00
#
_symmetry.space_group_name_H-M   'P 1'
#
loop_
_entity.id
_entity.type
_entity.pdbx_description
1 polymer ?
#
loop_
_entity_poly.entity_id
_entity_poly.type
_entity_poly.pdbx_seq_one_letter_code
_entity_poly.pdbx_strand_id
1 'polypeptide(L)'
;MNPLKWLFIQQLTLFKFKHKCGGFTLIELLVGIVIATLVITPLLGFMINIMTTERQEQAKANTEQEIKAALDYIARDLQQSVYIYDADGINKIRQQLPKKKDDEKKKFVPILVFWKRQFISKEDSKIQNDIFFYSLVAYYLITENNSRWSKAARIGRFQISDGYEPTKTNDKDIWRDKGFQIFNLQASGNLKSKMNQWTKKSDEDYTQDIVTLVDYMDKTLINNTTNPAPPNCTIDQKEPKVSGSDAVATGNVKTRGFYVCVDSENNLAEIYLRGNALARIQNNNIDFRESQKAYFPQVNMRVQGNGFLLTK
;
A
#
# COMPACT_ATOMS: atom_id res chain seq x y z
N MET A 1 73.83 40.35 -7.71
CA MET A 1 73.90 39.16 -8.59
C MET A 1 73.41 37.97 -7.79
N ASN A 2 72.30 37.34 -8.20
CA ASN A 2 71.55 36.43 -7.36
C ASN A 2 71.84 34.96 -7.73
N PRO A 3 72.50 34.16 -6.87
CA PRO A 3 72.93 32.80 -7.19
C PRO A 3 71.76 31.84 -7.43
N LEU A 4 70.57 32.18 -6.92
CA LEU A 4 69.33 31.43 -7.15
C LEU A 4 68.89 31.44 -8.62
N LYS A 5 69.16 32.54 -9.34
CA LYS A 5 68.78 32.64 -10.77
C LYS A 5 69.62 31.72 -11.64
N TRP A 6 70.85 31.42 -11.21
CA TRP A 6 71.77 30.54 -11.94
C TRP A 6 71.42 29.06 -11.77
N LEU A 7 71.02 28.65 -10.56
CA LEU A 7 70.54 27.28 -10.30
C LEU A 7 69.24 26.94 -11.05
N PHE A 8 68.31 27.90 -11.16
CA PHE A 8 67.07 27.69 -11.94
C PHE A 8 67.34 27.54 -13.45
N ILE A 9 68.36 28.21 -13.99
CA ILE A 9 68.71 28.09 -15.41
C ILE A 9 69.37 26.73 -15.71
N GLN A 10 70.15 26.19 -14.78
CA GLN A 10 70.78 24.87 -14.95
C GLN A 10 69.78 23.69 -14.88
N GLN A 11 68.71 23.79 -14.09
CA GLN A 11 67.66 22.76 -14.04
C GLN A 11 66.74 22.78 -15.26
N LEU A 12 66.51 23.96 -15.87
CA LEU A 12 65.69 24.09 -17.08
C LEU A 12 66.36 23.54 -18.35
N THR A 13 67.68 23.34 -18.35
CA THR A 13 68.40 22.77 -19.50
C THR A 13 68.46 21.25 -19.56
N LEU A 14 68.04 20.54 -18.50
CA LEU A 14 68.02 19.06 -18.46
C LEU A 14 66.72 18.43 -18.99
N PHE A 15 65.67 19.22 -19.29
CA PHE A 15 64.39 18.73 -19.82
C PHE A 15 64.19 19.03 -21.31
N LYS A 16 65.26 19.09 -22.11
CA LYS A 16 65.14 19.04 -23.58
C LYS A 16 65.30 17.62 -24.10
N PHE A 17 64.45 16.71 -23.61
CA PHE A 17 64.08 15.57 -24.45
C PHE A 17 63.17 16.12 -25.56
N LYS A 18 63.76 16.40 -26.72
CA LYS A 18 62.98 16.48 -27.96
C LYS A 18 62.37 15.10 -28.18
N HIS A 19 61.15 14.90 -27.69
CA HIS A 19 60.32 13.84 -28.24
C HIS A 19 60.17 14.12 -29.72
N LYS A 20 60.75 13.26 -30.56
CA LYS A 20 60.38 13.23 -31.97
C LYS A 20 58.87 12.95 -32.00
N CYS A 21 58.07 13.91 -32.44
CA CYS A 21 56.68 13.66 -32.81
C CYS A 21 56.66 12.78 -34.07
N GLY A 22 56.91 11.49 -33.88
CA GLY A 22 56.45 10.48 -34.82
C GLY A 22 54.93 10.40 -34.67
N GLY A 23 54.19 10.57 -35.76
CA GLY A 23 52.76 10.25 -35.77
C GLY A 23 52.57 8.78 -35.40
N PHE A 24 51.43 8.45 -34.79
CA PHE A 24 51.11 7.07 -34.44
C PHE A 24 51.18 6.17 -35.67
N THR A 25 51.83 5.02 -35.50
CA THR A 25 51.79 3.99 -36.53
C THR A 25 50.42 3.33 -36.54
N LEU A 26 49.96 2.89 -37.72
CA LEU A 26 48.64 2.24 -37.88
C LEU A 26 48.49 1.00 -36.97
N ILE A 27 49.61 0.32 -36.66
CA ILE A 27 49.66 -0.83 -35.75
C ILE A 27 49.52 -0.44 -34.27
N GLU A 28 50.11 0.67 -33.81
CA GLU A 28 49.91 1.17 -32.43
C GLU A 28 48.47 1.59 -32.20
N LEU A 29 47.84 2.21 -33.20
CA LEU A 29 46.44 2.59 -33.14
C LEU A 29 45.53 1.35 -33.13
N LEU A 30 45.86 0.32 -33.91
CA LEU A 30 45.16 -0.97 -33.88
C LEU A 30 45.27 -1.65 -32.50
N VAL A 31 46.49 -1.75 -31.94
CA VAL A 31 46.72 -2.36 -30.62
C VAL A 31 46.03 -1.56 -29.52
N GLY A 32 46.07 -0.22 -29.60
CA GLY A 32 45.39 0.66 -28.66
C GLY A 32 43.87 0.44 -28.64
N ILE A 33 43.24 0.30 -29.80
CA ILE A 33 41.80 -0.01 -29.91
C ILE A 33 41.49 -1.40 -29.34
N VAL A 34 42.32 -2.41 -29.62
CA VAL A 34 42.12 -3.77 -29.11
C VAL A 34 42.22 -3.78 -27.57
N ILE A 35 43.25 -3.17 -27.00
CA ILE A 35 43.43 -3.09 -25.54
C ILE A 35 42.29 -2.28 -24.90
N ALA A 36 41.92 -1.13 -25.48
CA ALA A 36 40.80 -0.33 -25.00
C ALA A 36 39.50 -1.13 -24.99
N THR A 37 39.21 -1.89 -26.05
CA THR A 37 38.00 -2.73 -26.14
C THR A 37 38.03 -3.84 -25.09
N LEU A 38 39.19 -4.47 -24.86
CA LEU A 38 39.37 -5.51 -23.85
C LEU A 38 39.17 -5.00 -22.41
N VAL A 39 39.50 -3.74 -22.14
CA VAL A 39 39.35 -3.14 -20.80
C VAL A 39 37.97 -2.50 -20.59
N ILE A 40 37.44 -1.79 -21.58
CA ILE A 40 36.17 -1.04 -21.45
C ILE A 40 34.96 -1.99 -21.37
N THR A 41 34.96 -3.07 -22.16
CA THR A 41 33.83 -4.03 -22.20
C THR A 41 33.52 -4.64 -20.83
N PRO A 42 34.48 -5.23 -20.08
CA PRO A 42 34.19 -5.79 -18.77
C PRO A 42 33.80 -4.72 -17.73
N LEU A 43 34.36 -3.50 -17.82
CA LEU A 43 34.00 -2.40 -16.93
C LEU A 43 32.54 -1.96 -17.14
N LEU A 44 32.09 -1.84 -18.39
CA LEU A 44 30.69 -1.55 -18.72
C LEU A 44 29.76 -2.68 -18.27
N GLY A 45 30.15 -3.93 -18.48
CA GLY A 45 29.38 -5.09 -18.02
C GLY A 45 29.22 -5.10 -16.49
N PHE A 46 30.30 -4.83 -15.77
CA PHE A 46 30.26 -4.71 -14.31
C PHE A 46 29.37 -3.56 -13.84
N MET A 47 29.48 -2.38 -14.48
CA MET A 47 28.63 -1.23 -14.17
C MET A 47 27.14 -1.54 -14.37
N ILE A 48 26.76 -2.19 -15.47
CA ILE A 48 25.38 -2.60 -15.71
C ILE A 48 24.89 -3.53 -14.60
N ASN A 49 25.70 -4.52 -14.23
CA ASN A 49 25.34 -5.47 -13.16
C ASN A 49 25.10 -4.76 -11.81
N ILE A 50 25.98 -3.83 -11.43
CA ILE A 50 25.79 -3.02 -10.20
C ILE A 50 24.50 -2.22 -10.31
N MET A 51 24.32 -1.46 -11.39
CA MET A 51 23.13 -0.61 -11.55
C MET A 51 21.83 -1.43 -11.51
N THR A 52 21.81 -2.60 -12.12
CA THR A 52 20.63 -3.47 -12.09
C THR A 52 20.37 -4.04 -10.71
N THR A 53 21.43 -4.41 -9.98
CA THR A 53 21.34 -4.94 -8.62
C THR A 53 20.84 -3.86 -7.67
N GLU A 54 21.41 -2.65 -7.74
CA GLU A 54 20.99 -1.51 -6.94
C GLU A 54 19.51 -1.16 -7.18
N ARG A 55 19.07 -1.10 -8.44
CA ARG A 55 17.66 -0.86 -8.77
C ARG A 55 16.73 -1.92 -8.19
N GLN A 56 17.15 -3.19 -8.23
CA GLN A 56 16.37 -4.30 -7.69
C GLN A 56 16.27 -4.22 -6.16
N GLU A 57 17.38 -3.99 -5.47
CA GLU A 57 17.41 -3.86 -4.01
C GLU A 57 16.65 -2.61 -3.54
N GLN A 58 16.79 -1.49 -4.24
CA GLN A 58 16.04 -0.27 -3.96
C GLN A 58 14.52 -0.49 -4.14
N ALA A 59 14.10 -1.18 -5.20
CA ALA A 59 12.69 -1.48 -5.43
C ALA A 59 12.08 -2.35 -4.33
N LYS A 60 12.84 -3.35 -3.83
CA LYS A 60 12.43 -4.20 -2.71
C LYS A 60 12.29 -3.38 -1.42
N ALA A 61 13.34 -2.64 -1.05
CA ALA A 61 13.38 -1.84 0.17
C ALA A 61 12.24 -0.81 0.21
N ASN A 62 12.03 -0.07 -0.90
CA ASN A 62 10.95 0.91 -0.99
C ASN A 62 9.57 0.26 -0.87
N THR A 63 9.35 -0.88 -1.52
CA THR A 63 8.07 -1.60 -1.44
C THR A 63 7.82 -2.10 -0.02
N GLU A 64 8.84 -2.66 0.64
CA GLU A 64 8.73 -3.12 2.02
C GLU A 64 8.42 -1.98 2.99
N GLN A 65 9.09 -0.82 2.84
CA GLN A 65 8.82 0.36 3.66
C GLN A 65 7.40 0.89 3.45
N GLU A 66 6.92 0.97 2.19
CA GLU A 66 5.57 1.45 1.90
C GLU A 66 4.47 0.53 2.45
N ILE A 67 4.60 -0.80 2.29
CA ILE A 67 3.61 -1.72 2.85
C ILE A 67 3.63 -1.73 4.38
N LYS A 68 4.80 -1.55 5.02
CA LYS A 68 4.91 -1.39 6.48
C LYS A 68 4.20 -0.13 6.95
N ALA A 69 4.49 1.01 6.31
CA ALA A 69 3.85 2.28 6.64
C ALA A 69 2.32 2.23 6.47
N ALA A 70 1.84 1.53 5.44
CA ALA A 70 0.42 1.32 5.22
C ALA A 70 -0.21 0.38 6.24
N LEU A 71 0.47 -0.71 6.61
CA LEU A 71 0.02 -1.61 7.67
C LEU A 71 -0.10 -0.86 9.00
N ASP A 72 0.91 -0.05 9.36
CA ASP A 72 0.89 0.76 10.57
C ASP A 72 -0.24 1.81 10.54
N TYR A 73 -0.52 2.38 9.38
CA TYR A 73 -1.64 3.30 9.20
C TYR A 73 -2.99 2.59 9.40
N ILE A 74 -3.19 1.42 8.79
CA ILE A 74 -4.39 0.59 8.98
C ILE A 74 -4.54 0.20 10.45
N ALA A 75 -3.45 -0.20 11.09
CA ALA A 75 -3.43 -0.61 12.49
C ALA A 75 -3.84 0.53 13.43
N ARG A 76 -3.33 1.75 13.23
CA ARG A 76 -3.76 2.93 14.01
C ARG A 76 -5.24 3.24 13.85
N ASP A 77 -5.77 3.10 12.64
CA ASP A 77 -7.20 3.29 12.37
C ASP A 77 -8.04 2.20 13.06
N LEU A 78 -7.56 0.94 13.07
CA LEU A 78 -8.21 -0.19 13.73
C LEU A 78 -8.14 -0.13 15.25
N GLN A 79 -7.11 0.45 15.85
CA GLN A 79 -7.07 0.66 17.29
C GLN A 79 -8.24 1.54 17.78
N GLN A 80 -8.77 2.41 16.91
CA GLN A 80 -9.95 3.22 17.17
C GLN A 80 -11.27 2.51 16.81
N SER A 81 -11.22 1.26 16.35
CA SER A 81 -12.40 0.53 15.93
C SER A 81 -13.26 0.14 17.13
N VAL A 82 -14.55 0.30 16.93
CA VAL A 82 -15.61 -0.03 17.86
C VAL A 82 -16.32 -1.33 17.43
N TYR A 83 -16.34 -1.60 16.13
CA TYR A 83 -16.87 -2.84 15.57
C TYR A 83 -16.21 -3.10 14.22
N ILE A 84 -15.68 -4.31 14.02
CA ILE A 84 -15.11 -4.75 12.75
C ILE A 84 -16.06 -5.76 12.10
N TYR A 85 -16.42 -5.51 10.85
CA TYR A 85 -17.25 -6.42 10.07
C TYR A 85 -16.44 -7.63 9.65
N ASP A 86 -16.96 -8.82 9.94
CA ASP A 86 -16.46 -10.06 9.39
C ASP A 86 -16.90 -10.25 7.93
N ALA A 87 -16.46 -11.33 7.30
CA ALA A 87 -16.79 -11.60 5.90
C ALA A 87 -18.30 -11.69 5.64
N ASP A 88 -19.09 -12.24 6.58
CA ASP A 88 -20.57 -12.27 6.47
C ASP A 88 -21.17 -10.87 6.55
N GLY A 89 -20.64 -10.03 7.44
CA GLY A 89 -21.09 -8.66 7.60
C GLY A 89 -20.79 -7.82 6.37
N ILE A 90 -19.57 -7.93 5.81
CA ILE A 90 -19.19 -7.25 4.57
C ILE A 90 -20.11 -7.66 3.41
N ASN A 91 -20.48 -8.93 3.30
CA ASN A 91 -21.44 -9.42 2.30
C ASN A 91 -22.79 -8.68 2.39
N LYS A 92 -23.32 -8.53 3.60
CA LYS A 92 -24.61 -7.87 3.84
C LYS A 92 -24.58 -6.37 3.54
N ILE A 93 -23.50 -5.68 3.91
CA ILE A 93 -23.39 -4.22 3.71
C ILE A 93 -22.80 -3.84 2.35
N ARG A 94 -22.37 -4.79 1.51
CA ARG A 94 -21.67 -4.50 0.25
C ARG A 94 -22.43 -3.55 -0.67
N GLN A 95 -23.76 -3.70 -0.74
CA GLN A 95 -24.63 -2.86 -1.56
C GLN A 95 -24.75 -1.41 -1.05
N GLN A 96 -24.38 -1.19 0.21
CA GLN A 96 -24.38 0.13 0.84
C GLN A 96 -23.05 0.85 0.62
N LEU A 97 -21.97 0.12 0.35
CA LEU A 97 -20.63 0.66 0.13
C LEU A 97 -20.46 1.26 -1.29
N PRO A 98 -19.47 2.17 -1.48
CA PRO A 98 -19.09 2.65 -2.81
C PRO A 98 -18.72 1.54 -3.80
N LYS A 99 -18.72 1.89 -5.09
CA LYS A 99 -18.27 1.00 -6.18
C LYS A 99 -19.00 -0.35 -6.16
N LYS A 100 -20.33 -0.29 -6.05
CA LYS A 100 -21.24 -1.44 -5.91
C LYS A 100 -21.73 -2.03 -7.24
N LYS A 101 -21.56 -1.30 -8.35
CA LYS A 101 -21.98 -1.76 -9.70
C LYS A 101 -21.18 -2.99 -10.11
N ASP A 102 -21.76 -3.92 -10.86
CA ASP A 102 -21.14 -5.23 -11.16
C ASP A 102 -19.73 -5.13 -11.79
N ASP A 103 -19.51 -4.15 -12.68
CA ASP A 103 -18.21 -3.91 -13.32
C ASP A 103 -17.16 -3.37 -12.34
N GLU A 104 -17.58 -2.53 -11.40
CA GLU A 104 -16.72 -1.93 -10.38
C GLU A 104 -16.48 -2.89 -9.22
N LYS A 105 -17.47 -3.72 -8.88
CA LYS A 105 -17.46 -4.67 -7.77
C LYS A 105 -16.30 -5.65 -7.84
N LYS A 106 -15.95 -6.10 -9.05
CA LYS A 106 -14.80 -7.00 -9.28
C LYS A 106 -13.45 -6.28 -9.15
N LYS A 107 -13.42 -4.98 -9.44
CA LYS A 107 -12.21 -4.15 -9.45
C LYS A 107 -11.91 -3.57 -8.07
N PHE A 108 -12.95 -3.24 -7.30
CA PHE A 108 -12.90 -2.65 -5.96
C PHE A 108 -13.49 -3.65 -4.97
N VAL A 109 -12.64 -4.46 -4.35
CA VAL A 109 -13.08 -5.48 -3.38
C VAL A 109 -12.85 -4.96 -1.96
N PRO A 110 -13.89 -4.77 -1.14
CA PRO A 110 -13.71 -4.41 0.27
C PRO A 110 -13.14 -5.60 1.03
N ILE A 111 -12.00 -5.39 1.69
CA ILE A 111 -11.29 -6.41 2.47
C ILE A 111 -11.46 -6.18 3.96
N LEU A 112 -11.56 -4.93 4.39
CA LEU A 112 -11.69 -4.59 5.80
C LEU A 112 -12.65 -3.43 5.95
N VAL A 113 -13.69 -3.62 6.76
CA VAL A 113 -14.68 -2.57 7.04
C VAL A 113 -14.93 -2.53 8.54
N PHE A 114 -14.92 -1.34 9.12
CA PHE A 114 -15.14 -1.17 10.55
C PHE A 114 -15.70 0.22 10.87
N TRP A 115 -16.38 0.28 12.00
CA TRP A 115 -16.75 1.54 12.65
C TRP A 115 -15.63 1.98 13.56
N LYS A 116 -15.20 3.22 13.44
CA LYS A 116 -14.30 3.87 14.40
C LYS A 116 -14.99 5.01 15.12
N ARG A 117 -14.57 5.24 16.36
CA ARG A 117 -14.97 6.39 17.16
C ARG A 117 -13.76 7.28 17.34
N GLN A 118 -13.88 8.52 16.87
CA GLN A 118 -12.80 9.49 16.94
C GLN A 118 -13.13 10.55 17.99
N PHE A 119 -12.09 10.99 18.70
CA PHE A 119 -12.16 12.06 19.69
C PHE A 119 -11.55 13.32 19.10
N ILE A 120 -12.26 14.44 19.23
CA ILE A 120 -11.74 15.77 18.94
C ILE A 120 -11.67 16.53 20.25
N SER A 121 -10.45 16.94 20.60
CA SER A 121 -10.22 17.85 21.70
C SER A 121 -10.69 19.25 21.34
N LYS A 122 -11.27 19.93 22.32
CA LYS A 122 -11.58 21.36 22.27
C LYS A 122 -10.39 22.24 21.86
N GLU A 123 -9.16 21.81 22.11
CA GLU A 123 -7.96 22.60 21.80
C GLU A 123 -7.64 22.61 20.30
N ASP A 124 -7.95 21.53 19.59
CA ASP A 124 -7.59 21.34 18.18
C ASP A 124 -8.62 21.91 17.21
N SER A 125 -9.86 22.08 17.68
CA SER A 125 -10.98 22.52 16.87
C SER A 125 -11.69 23.59 17.68
N LYS A 126 -12.02 24.74 17.11
CA LYS A 126 -12.70 25.89 17.77
C LYS A 126 -14.13 25.59 18.28
N ILE A 127 -14.34 24.39 18.82
CA ILE A 127 -15.54 23.79 19.36
C ILE A 127 -15.61 24.16 20.83
N GLN A 128 -16.82 24.23 21.39
CA GLN A 128 -17.01 24.62 22.78
C GLN A 128 -16.69 23.51 23.80
N ASN A 129 -16.80 22.25 23.37
CA ASN A 129 -16.67 21.03 24.18
C ASN A 129 -15.93 19.93 23.40
N ASP A 130 -15.40 18.94 24.13
CA ASP A 130 -14.89 17.71 23.53
C ASP A 130 -16.02 16.89 22.90
N ILE A 131 -15.80 16.41 21.67
CA ILE A 131 -16.83 15.70 20.90
C ILE A 131 -16.27 14.37 20.40
N PHE A 132 -17.11 13.34 20.53
CA PHE A 132 -16.90 12.08 19.84
C PHE A 132 -17.81 12.00 18.63
N PHE A 133 -17.26 11.57 17.50
CA PHE A 133 -18.03 11.27 16.30
C PHE A 133 -17.68 9.89 15.77
N TYR A 134 -18.63 9.29 15.06
CA TYR A 134 -18.47 7.98 14.45
C TYR A 134 -18.07 8.13 12.99
N SER A 135 -17.25 7.20 12.52
CA SER A 135 -16.91 7.07 11.10
C SER A 135 -16.94 5.62 10.67
N LEU A 136 -17.47 5.37 9.48
CA LEU A 136 -17.33 4.09 8.81
C LEU A 136 -16.11 4.16 7.90
N VAL A 137 -15.18 3.23 8.07
CA VAL A 137 -13.97 3.12 7.26
C VAL A 137 -13.99 1.79 6.51
N ALA A 138 -13.67 1.85 5.22
CA ALA A 138 -13.56 0.66 4.37
C ALA A 138 -12.25 0.70 3.59
N TYR A 139 -11.49 -0.38 3.68
CA TYR A 139 -10.29 -0.62 2.89
C TYR A 139 -10.60 -1.57 1.75
N TYR A 140 -10.15 -1.19 0.56
CA TYR A 140 -10.38 -1.90 -0.68
C TYR A 140 -9.06 -2.40 -1.26
N LEU A 141 -9.10 -3.59 -1.83
CA LEU A 141 -8.13 -4.01 -2.82
C LEU A 141 -8.62 -3.58 -4.21
N ILE A 142 -7.86 -2.70 -4.85
CA ILE A 142 -8.16 -2.14 -6.17
C ILE A 142 -7.29 -2.85 -7.20
N THR A 143 -7.93 -3.44 -8.21
CA THR A 143 -7.28 -4.15 -9.34
C THR A 143 -7.56 -3.54 -10.70
N GLU A 144 -8.19 -2.37 -10.71
CA GLU A 144 -8.43 -1.59 -11.91
C GLU A 144 -7.11 -1.25 -12.61
N ASN A 145 -7.06 -1.42 -13.93
CA ASN A 145 -5.93 -1.04 -14.76
C ASN A 145 -6.17 0.38 -15.32
N ASN A 146 -5.28 1.33 -15.01
CA ASN A 146 -5.29 2.66 -15.61
C ASN A 146 -3.86 3.15 -15.85
N SER A 147 -3.68 4.22 -16.64
CA SER A 147 -2.36 4.74 -17.01
C SER A 147 -1.66 5.56 -15.91
N ARG A 148 -2.39 5.94 -14.85
CA ARG A 148 -1.87 6.75 -13.75
C ARG A 148 -1.11 5.92 -12.72
N TRP A 149 -1.49 4.65 -12.56
CA TRP A 149 -1.01 3.77 -11.50
C TRP A 149 -0.18 2.62 -12.05
N SER A 150 0.49 1.91 -11.16
CA SER A 150 1.23 0.71 -11.52
C SER A 150 0.28 -0.38 -12.04
N LYS A 151 0.84 -1.36 -12.76
CA LYS A 151 0.07 -2.54 -13.20
C LYS A 151 -0.22 -3.52 -12.07
N ALA A 152 0.25 -3.24 -10.85
CA ALA A 152 -0.04 -4.03 -9.65
C ALA A 152 -1.43 -3.70 -9.09
N ALA A 153 -1.78 -4.27 -7.94
CA ALA A 153 -2.97 -3.86 -7.19
C ALA A 153 -2.64 -2.72 -6.22
N ARG A 154 -3.69 -2.13 -5.65
CA ARG A 154 -3.59 -0.97 -4.75
C ARG A 154 -4.44 -1.17 -3.50
N ILE A 155 -4.03 -0.58 -2.39
CA ILE A 155 -4.91 -0.43 -1.21
C ILE A 155 -5.58 0.94 -1.31
N GLY A 156 -6.89 0.94 -1.36
CA GLY A 156 -7.72 2.15 -1.28
C GLY A 156 -8.41 2.25 0.07
N ARG A 157 -8.60 3.47 0.57
CA ARG A 157 -9.32 3.76 1.80
C ARG A 157 -10.49 4.68 1.51
N PHE A 158 -11.64 4.31 2.03
CA PHE A 158 -12.86 5.10 2.02
C PHE A 158 -13.25 5.42 3.46
N GLN A 159 -13.69 6.64 3.73
CA GLN A 159 -14.22 7.03 5.03
C GLN A 159 -15.43 7.94 4.83
N ILE A 160 -16.46 7.71 5.64
CA ILE A 160 -17.59 8.63 5.85
C ILE A 160 -17.81 8.82 7.35
N SER A 161 -18.22 10.02 7.74
CA SER A 161 -18.32 10.44 9.13
C SER A 161 -19.63 11.17 9.44
N ASP A 162 -20.02 11.12 10.71
CA ASP A 162 -21.15 11.89 11.26
C ASP A 162 -20.90 13.41 11.21
N GLY A 163 -19.67 13.82 10.93
CA GLY A 163 -19.21 15.19 11.06
C GLY A 163 -19.12 15.61 12.53
N TYR A 164 -18.70 16.85 12.72
CA TYR A 164 -18.79 17.53 14.00
C TYR A 164 -19.22 18.97 13.75
N GLU A 165 -20.07 19.51 14.62
CA GLU A 165 -20.55 20.88 14.49
C GLU A 165 -19.65 21.83 15.30
N PRO A 166 -18.94 22.78 14.66
CA PRO A 166 -18.10 23.74 15.37
C PRO A 166 -18.89 24.89 16.01
N THR A 167 -20.11 25.16 15.54
CA THR A 167 -20.98 26.28 15.97
C THR A 167 -22.36 25.76 16.36
N LYS A 168 -23.09 26.39 17.30
CA LYS A 168 -24.44 25.96 17.74
C LYS A 168 -25.55 26.28 16.72
N THR A 169 -25.32 25.99 15.45
CA THR A 169 -26.27 26.26 14.36
C THR A 169 -27.35 25.16 14.24
N ASN A 170 -27.21 24.06 14.99
CA ASN A 170 -28.07 22.88 15.00
C ASN A 170 -28.23 22.17 13.64
N ASP A 171 -27.37 22.47 12.67
CA ASP A 171 -27.52 21.96 11.31
C ASP A 171 -26.51 20.84 11.03
N LYS A 172 -26.75 19.68 11.67
CA LYS A 172 -25.89 18.49 11.57
C LYS A 172 -25.75 17.97 10.15
N ASP A 173 -26.71 18.24 9.28
CA ASP A 173 -26.68 17.79 7.88
C ASP A 173 -25.64 18.55 7.03
N ILE A 174 -25.13 19.71 7.50
CA ILE A 174 -24.06 20.46 6.82
C ILE A 174 -22.69 19.79 7.02
N TRP A 175 -22.45 19.21 8.20
CA TRP A 175 -21.12 18.72 8.60
C TRP A 175 -20.95 17.21 8.41
N ARG A 176 -22.06 16.49 8.30
CA ARG A 176 -22.09 15.06 8.03
C ARG A 176 -21.71 14.78 6.56
N ASP A 177 -20.94 13.73 6.36
CA ASP A 177 -20.63 13.24 5.02
C ASP A 177 -21.90 12.71 4.32
N LYS A 178 -22.12 13.09 3.06
CA LYS A 178 -23.27 12.59 2.28
C LYS A 178 -23.29 11.06 2.25
N GLY A 179 -24.46 10.48 2.51
CA GLY A 179 -24.67 9.03 2.62
C GLY A 179 -24.36 8.43 3.99
N PHE A 180 -23.78 9.18 4.93
CA PHE A 180 -23.55 8.69 6.30
C PHE A 180 -24.87 8.47 7.04
N GLN A 181 -25.00 7.34 7.72
CA GLN A 181 -26.13 7.06 8.61
C GLN A 181 -25.56 6.37 9.83
N ILE A 182 -25.96 6.78 11.04
CA ILE A 182 -25.52 6.07 12.24
C ILE A 182 -26.21 4.70 12.33
N PHE A 183 -25.48 3.69 12.80
CA PHE A 183 -26.03 2.35 13.02
C PHE A 183 -27.14 2.36 14.09
N ASN A 184 -28.13 1.48 13.95
CA ASN A 184 -29.25 1.39 14.87
C ASN A 184 -29.07 0.22 15.85
N LEU A 185 -28.85 0.53 17.14
CA LEU A 185 -28.71 -0.47 18.20
C LEU A 185 -30.05 -0.92 18.82
N GLN A 186 -31.18 -0.31 18.45
CA GLN A 186 -32.51 -0.65 18.95
C GLN A 186 -33.15 -1.83 18.20
N ALA A 187 -32.53 -2.29 17.10
CA ALA A 187 -32.96 -3.48 16.39
C ALA A 187 -32.84 -4.75 17.25
N SER A 188 -33.62 -5.78 16.94
CA SER A 188 -33.57 -7.07 17.63
C SER A 188 -32.33 -7.90 17.25
N GLY A 189 -31.86 -8.75 18.17
CA GLY A 189 -30.74 -9.67 17.96
C GLY A 189 -29.43 -9.27 18.65
N ASN A 190 -28.36 -10.02 18.37
CA ASN A 190 -27.01 -9.74 18.89
C ASN A 190 -26.37 -8.55 18.16
N LEU A 191 -25.29 -7.99 18.72
CA LEU A 191 -24.59 -6.83 18.15
C LEU A 191 -24.28 -7.01 16.66
N LYS A 192 -23.75 -8.18 16.28
CA LYS A 192 -23.47 -8.55 14.89
C LYS A 192 -24.69 -8.43 13.98
N SER A 193 -25.86 -8.91 14.41
CA SER A 193 -27.09 -8.81 13.63
C SER A 193 -27.53 -7.37 13.44
N LYS A 194 -27.41 -6.54 14.47
CA LYS A 194 -27.75 -5.10 14.42
C LYS A 194 -26.81 -4.33 13.48
N MET A 195 -25.50 -4.54 13.61
CA MET A 195 -24.51 -3.86 12.76
C MET A 195 -24.62 -4.26 11.28
N ASN A 196 -25.05 -5.49 11.02
CA ASN A 196 -25.26 -6.02 9.67
C ASN A 196 -26.52 -5.51 8.97
N GLN A 197 -27.43 -4.85 9.70
CA GLN A 197 -28.62 -4.19 9.15
C GLN A 197 -28.35 -2.73 8.77
N TRP A 198 -27.11 -2.26 8.92
CA TRP A 198 -26.75 -0.90 8.56
C TRP A 198 -27.01 -0.62 7.07
N THR A 199 -27.62 0.53 6.80
CA THR A 199 -27.89 1.04 5.46
C THR A 199 -27.40 2.47 5.36
N LYS A 200 -26.92 2.87 4.17
CA LYS A 200 -26.55 4.26 3.91
C LYS A 200 -27.82 5.13 3.96
N LYS A 201 -27.68 6.44 4.20
CA LYS A 201 -28.83 7.34 4.16
C LYS A 201 -29.48 7.30 2.77
N SER A 202 -30.79 7.06 2.72
CA SER A 202 -31.57 7.03 1.48
C SER A 202 -31.41 8.36 0.73
N ASP A 203 -31.41 8.29 -0.60
CA ASP A 203 -31.38 9.45 -1.50
C ASP A 203 -30.11 10.32 -1.47
N GLU A 204 -29.06 9.88 -0.78
CA GLU A 204 -27.75 10.54 -0.79
C GLU A 204 -26.67 9.65 -1.42
N ASP A 205 -25.97 10.18 -2.42
CA ASP A 205 -24.78 9.56 -3.00
C ASP A 205 -23.50 10.08 -2.34
N TYR A 206 -22.52 9.18 -2.23
CA TYR A 206 -21.22 9.49 -1.65
C TYR A 206 -20.51 10.55 -2.49
N THR A 207 -19.98 11.56 -1.82
CA THR A 207 -19.09 12.57 -2.40
C THR A 207 -17.62 12.24 -2.15
N GLN A 208 -17.34 11.33 -1.23
CA GLN A 208 -16.01 10.95 -0.80
C GLN A 208 -15.42 9.93 -1.76
N ASP A 209 -14.24 10.23 -2.27
CA ASP A 209 -13.48 9.31 -3.12
C ASP A 209 -12.71 8.26 -2.29
N ILE A 210 -12.38 7.15 -2.95
CA ILE A 210 -11.49 6.14 -2.39
C ILE A 210 -10.05 6.64 -2.57
N VAL A 211 -9.37 6.95 -1.47
CA VAL A 211 -7.99 7.46 -1.45
C VAL A 211 -7.00 6.29 -1.53
N THR A 212 -6.12 6.29 -2.52
CA THR A 212 -5.06 5.28 -2.63
C THR A 212 -4.00 5.49 -1.54
N LEU A 213 -3.70 4.43 -0.78
CA LEU A 213 -2.62 4.42 0.22
C LEU A 213 -1.32 3.81 -0.31
N VAL A 214 -1.43 2.72 -1.09
CA VAL A 214 -0.28 1.99 -1.65
C VAL A 214 -0.61 1.49 -3.04
N ASP A 215 0.34 1.60 -3.99
CA ASP A 215 0.17 1.26 -5.41
C ASP A 215 1.00 0.04 -5.88
N TYR A 216 1.63 -0.69 -4.97
CA TYR A 216 2.51 -1.83 -5.29
C TYR A 216 2.10 -3.09 -4.54
N MET A 217 0.81 -3.44 -4.59
CA MET A 217 0.30 -4.67 -3.98
C MET A 217 0.30 -5.82 -4.96
N ASP A 218 0.57 -7.02 -4.48
CA ASP A 218 0.44 -8.21 -5.30
C ASP A 218 -1.04 -8.50 -5.65
N LYS A 219 -1.30 -8.72 -6.94
CA LYS A 219 -2.63 -9.05 -7.47
C LYS A 219 -2.80 -10.52 -7.82
N THR A 220 -1.72 -11.29 -7.69
CA THR A 220 -1.68 -12.71 -8.06
C THR A 220 -2.63 -13.47 -7.17
N LEU A 221 -3.53 -14.24 -7.78
CA LEU A 221 -4.45 -15.08 -7.04
C LEU A 221 -3.66 -16.15 -6.29
N ILE A 222 -3.94 -16.28 -5.00
CA ILE A 222 -3.37 -17.31 -4.17
C ILE A 222 -3.99 -18.66 -4.57
N ASN A 223 -3.13 -19.63 -4.93
CA ASN A 223 -3.51 -20.97 -5.35
C ASN A 223 -2.41 -21.98 -4.99
N ASN A 224 -2.80 -23.20 -4.66
CA ASN A 224 -1.91 -24.25 -4.17
C ASN A 224 -0.80 -24.71 -5.14
N THR A 225 -0.77 -24.24 -6.39
CA THR A 225 0.20 -24.69 -7.41
C THR A 225 1.29 -23.69 -7.72
N THR A 226 1.08 -22.40 -7.46
CA THR A 226 2.04 -21.34 -7.87
C THR A 226 2.26 -20.26 -6.83
N ASN A 227 1.37 -20.12 -5.85
CA ASN A 227 1.39 -19.02 -4.89
C ASN A 227 0.89 -19.53 -3.53
N PRO A 228 1.76 -19.66 -2.51
CA PRO A 228 1.40 -20.34 -1.27
C PRO A 228 0.11 -19.76 -0.67
N ALA A 229 -0.78 -20.66 -0.24
CA ALA A 229 -1.98 -20.29 0.50
C ALA A 229 -1.61 -19.47 1.74
N PRO A 230 -2.41 -18.43 2.08
CA PRO A 230 -2.23 -17.80 3.37
C PRO A 230 -2.46 -18.83 4.48
N PRO A 231 -1.85 -18.68 5.66
CA PRO A 231 -2.24 -19.46 6.83
C PRO A 231 -3.75 -19.29 7.04
N ASN A 232 -4.48 -20.39 7.24
CA ASN A 232 -5.91 -20.33 7.53
C ASN A 232 -6.14 -19.49 8.79
N CYS A 233 -7.18 -18.67 8.77
CA CYS A 233 -7.63 -17.99 9.98
C CYS A 233 -7.92 -18.99 11.10
N THR A 234 -7.81 -18.55 12.36
CA THR A 234 -8.20 -19.38 13.51
C THR A 234 -9.71 -19.70 13.47
N ILE A 235 -10.15 -20.69 14.28
CA ILE A 235 -11.45 -21.38 14.16
C ILE A 235 -12.68 -20.44 14.16
N ASP A 236 -12.55 -19.20 14.66
CA ASP A 236 -13.65 -18.22 14.77
C ASP A 236 -13.47 -16.95 13.90
N GLN A 237 -12.38 -16.88 13.14
CA GLN A 237 -12.07 -15.75 12.28
C GLN A 237 -12.57 -15.98 10.84
N LYS A 238 -13.08 -14.94 10.19
CA LYS A 238 -13.54 -15.01 8.78
C LYS A 238 -12.75 -14.10 7.87
N GLU A 239 -12.43 -14.60 6.67
CA GLU A 239 -11.73 -13.88 5.61
C GLU A 239 -12.67 -13.57 4.42
N PRO A 240 -12.71 -12.31 3.94
CA PRO A 240 -13.47 -11.95 2.75
C PRO A 240 -12.89 -12.58 1.48
N LYS A 241 -13.76 -13.08 0.59
CA LYS A 241 -13.33 -13.68 -0.68
C LYS A 241 -13.10 -12.61 -1.76
N VAL A 242 -12.00 -12.73 -2.49
CA VAL A 242 -11.61 -11.77 -3.53
C VAL A 242 -12.10 -12.17 -4.94
N SER A 243 -12.77 -13.31 -5.09
CA SER A 243 -13.17 -13.88 -6.39
C SER A 243 -14.36 -13.19 -7.09
N GLY A 244 -14.65 -11.92 -6.78
CA GLY A 244 -15.80 -11.18 -7.31
C GLY A 244 -17.17 -11.70 -6.84
N SER A 245 -17.17 -12.56 -5.82
CA SER A 245 -18.35 -13.00 -5.07
C SER A 245 -18.18 -12.51 -3.65
N ASP A 246 -19.22 -11.89 -3.10
CA ASP A 246 -19.22 -11.35 -1.73
C ASP A 246 -19.32 -12.45 -0.66
N ALA A 247 -19.29 -13.72 -1.05
CA ALA A 247 -19.38 -14.84 -0.13
C ALA A 247 -18.13 -14.96 0.76
N VAL A 248 -18.31 -15.52 1.95
CA VAL A 248 -17.20 -15.89 2.85
C VAL A 248 -16.31 -16.94 2.17
N ALA A 249 -15.00 -16.87 2.40
CA ALA A 249 -14.12 -17.96 2.03
C ALA A 249 -14.37 -19.18 2.93
N THR A 250 -15.10 -20.19 2.44
CA THR A 250 -15.41 -21.44 3.16
C THR A 250 -14.46 -22.60 2.82
N GLY A 251 -13.33 -22.33 2.16
CA GLY A 251 -12.34 -23.31 1.71
C GLY A 251 -11.03 -22.63 1.29
N ASN A 252 -10.15 -23.29 0.52
CA ASN A 252 -8.86 -22.72 0.06
C ASN A 252 -9.05 -21.28 -0.44
N VAL A 253 -8.45 -20.33 0.28
CA VAL A 253 -8.80 -18.93 0.11
C VAL A 253 -8.14 -18.38 -1.14
N LYS A 254 -8.95 -18.05 -2.13
CA LYS A 254 -8.50 -17.30 -3.32
C LYS A 254 -8.42 -15.81 -2.96
N THR A 255 -7.44 -15.44 -2.16
CA THR A 255 -7.10 -14.04 -1.88
C THR A 255 -5.93 -13.57 -2.73
N ARG A 256 -5.54 -12.31 -2.56
CA ARG A 256 -4.44 -11.64 -3.28
C ARG A 256 -3.47 -11.10 -2.23
N GLY A 257 -2.59 -10.17 -2.59
CA GLY A 257 -1.65 -9.56 -1.65
C GLY A 257 -2.26 -8.66 -0.57
N PHE A 258 -3.58 -8.64 -0.38
CA PHE A 258 -4.22 -8.02 0.76
C PHE A 258 -5.38 -8.89 1.23
N TYR A 259 -5.30 -9.35 2.46
CA TYR A 259 -6.36 -10.10 3.12
C TYR A 259 -6.34 -9.88 4.64
N VAL A 260 -7.48 -10.17 5.28
CA VAL A 260 -7.66 -9.96 6.72
C VAL A 260 -8.49 -11.09 7.31
N CYS A 261 -8.03 -11.63 8.44
CA CYS A 261 -8.81 -12.51 9.29
C CYS A 261 -9.50 -11.67 10.38
N VAL A 262 -10.83 -11.68 10.41
CA VAL A 262 -11.61 -10.88 11.37
C VAL A 262 -12.34 -11.76 12.36
N ASP A 263 -12.17 -11.45 13.64
CA ASP A 263 -13.02 -11.89 14.74
C ASP A 263 -13.84 -10.70 15.24
N SER A 264 -15.10 -10.66 14.82
CA SER A 264 -16.02 -9.57 15.15
C SER A 264 -16.51 -9.60 16.60
N GLU A 265 -16.38 -10.73 17.30
CA GLU A 265 -16.84 -10.87 18.68
C GLU A 265 -15.82 -10.25 19.64
N ASN A 266 -14.54 -10.44 19.36
CA ASN A 266 -13.44 -9.87 20.14
C ASN A 266 -12.90 -8.53 19.57
N ASN A 267 -13.55 -7.96 18.55
CA ASN A 267 -13.12 -6.74 17.86
C ASN A 267 -11.64 -6.82 17.43
N LEU A 268 -11.26 -7.95 16.86
CA LEU A 268 -9.88 -8.31 16.56
C LEU A 268 -9.73 -8.56 15.05
N ALA A 269 -8.68 -8.00 14.45
CA ALA A 269 -8.33 -8.24 13.06
C ALA A 269 -6.85 -8.58 12.91
N GLU A 270 -6.56 -9.53 12.02
CA GLU A 270 -5.20 -9.87 11.63
C GLU A 270 -5.02 -9.60 10.14
N ILE A 271 -4.16 -8.64 9.84
CA ILE A 271 -3.99 -8.11 8.49
C ILE A 271 -2.73 -8.70 7.88
N TYR A 272 -2.82 -9.05 6.60
CA TYR A 272 -1.72 -9.58 5.84
C TYR A 272 -1.59 -8.80 4.52
N LEU A 273 -0.41 -8.24 4.31
CA LEU A 273 -0.05 -7.51 3.10
C LEU A 273 1.12 -8.19 2.41
N ARG A 274 1.02 -8.32 1.09
CA ARG A 274 2.11 -8.72 0.20
C ARG A 274 2.29 -7.68 -0.89
N GLY A 275 3.45 -7.05 -0.89
CA GLY A 275 3.86 -6.09 -1.91
C GLY A 275 4.33 -6.77 -3.20
N ASN A 276 4.54 -5.96 -4.23
CA ASN A 276 5.06 -6.36 -5.53
C ASN A 276 6.13 -5.35 -5.99
N ALA A 277 7.39 -5.63 -5.66
CA ALA A 277 8.51 -4.80 -6.06
C ALA A 277 8.84 -4.93 -7.56
N LEU A 278 8.45 -6.04 -8.21
CA LEU A 278 8.65 -6.21 -9.66
C LEU A 278 7.91 -5.14 -10.46
N ALA A 279 6.73 -4.73 -10.00
CA ALA A 279 5.95 -3.68 -10.65
C ALA A 279 6.65 -2.29 -10.67
N ARG A 280 7.74 -2.09 -9.91
CA ARG A 280 8.57 -0.87 -9.98
C ARG A 280 9.63 -0.91 -11.07
N ILE A 281 10.09 -2.10 -11.43
CA ILE A 281 11.23 -2.30 -12.34
C ILE A 281 10.78 -2.79 -13.72
N GLN A 282 9.59 -3.39 -13.83
CA GLN A 282 9.08 -3.93 -15.09
C GLN A 282 7.55 -3.81 -15.22
N ASN A 283 7.08 -3.79 -16.46
CA ASN A 283 5.67 -3.60 -16.83
C ASN A 283 4.97 -4.90 -17.29
N ASN A 284 5.67 -6.02 -17.28
CA ASN A 284 5.18 -7.34 -17.68
C ASN A 284 5.72 -8.40 -16.72
N ASN A 285 5.10 -9.58 -16.68
CA ASN A 285 5.53 -10.69 -15.83
C ASN A 285 5.72 -10.31 -14.35
N ILE A 286 4.81 -9.48 -13.83
CA ILE A 286 4.84 -8.99 -12.45
C ILE A 286 4.07 -9.89 -11.49
N ASP A 287 3.48 -10.98 -11.98
CA ASP A 287 2.75 -11.91 -11.13
C ASP A 287 3.73 -12.72 -10.27
N PHE A 288 3.27 -13.14 -9.09
CA PHE A 288 4.04 -13.91 -8.13
C PHE A 288 4.56 -15.20 -8.74
N ARG A 289 5.85 -15.47 -8.49
CA ARG A 289 6.54 -16.72 -8.83
C ARG A 289 7.43 -17.09 -7.66
N GLU A 290 7.46 -18.38 -7.28
CA GLU A 290 8.27 -18.85 -6.16
C GLU A 290 9.76 -18.52 -6.33
N SER A 291 10.28 -18.60 -7.56
CA SER A 291 11.66 -18.20 -7.89
C SER A 291 11.97 -16.72 -7.69
N GLN A 292 10.94 -15.87 -7.58
CA GLN A 292 11.04 -14.42 -7.43
C GLN A 292 10.45 -13.92 -6.11
N LYS A 293 10.21 -14.81 -5.12
CA LYS A 293 9.59 -14.44 -3.84
C LYS A 293 10.27 -13.29 -3.10
N ALA A 294 11.57 -13.10 -3.30
CA ALA A 294 12.33 -11.99 -2.73
C ALA A 294 11.84 -10.60 -3.19
N TYR A 295 11.08 -10.52 -4.29
CA TYR A 295 10.47 -9.29 -4.78
C TYR A 295 9.02 -9.07 -4.29
N PHE A 296 8.52 -9.96 -3.43
CA PHE A 296 7.17 -9.90 -2.90
C PHE A 296 7.24 -9.84 -1.37
N PRO A 297 7.69 -8.71 -0.80
CA PRO A 297 7.79 -8.56 0.66
C PRO A 297 6.43 -8.76 1.31
N GLN A 298 6.42 -9.45 2.45
CA GLN A 298 5.21 -9.79 3.20
C GLN A 298 5.30 -9.20 4.59
N VAL A 299 4.20 -8.62 5.06
CA VAL A 299 4.06 -8.10 6.42
C VAL A 299 2.69 -8.47 6.97
N ASN A 300 2.63 -8.72 8.27
CA ASN A 300 1.38 -8.99 8.96
C ASN A 300 1.34 -8.29 10.32
N MET A 301 0.12 -8.04 10.81
CA MET A 301 -0.10 -7.48 12.14
C MET A 301 -1.46 -7.90 12.67
N ARG A 302 -1.48 -8.29 13.94
CA ARG A 302 -2.71 -8.53 14.70
C ARG A 302 -3.03 -7.29 15.53
N VAL A 303 -4.25 -6.77 15.37
CA VAL A 303 -4.71 -5.53 15.99
C VAL A 303 -6.05 -5.76 16.67
N GLN A 304 -6.15 -5.33 17.92
CA GLN A 304 -7.41 -5.29 18.67
C GLN A 304 -7.93 -3.85 18.70
N GLY A 305 -9.22 -3.68 18.42
CA GLY A 305 -9.87 -2.39 18.53
C GLY A 305 -10.23 -2.06 19.98
N ASN A 306 -9.88 -0.85 20.40
CA ASN A 306 -10.07 -0.36 21.77
C ASN A 306 -11.30 0.56 21.89
N GLY A 307 -12.07 0.72 20.81
CA GLY A 307 -13.27 1.55 20.81
C GLY A 307 -14.43 0.86 21.53
N PHE A 308 -15.17 1.62 22.36
CA PHE A 308 -16.36 1.13 23.04
C PHE A 308 -17.64 1.72 22.46
N LEU A 309 -18.65 0.87 22.28
CA LEU A 309 -20.04 1.31 22.06
C LEU A 309 -20.63 1.70 23.41
N LEU A 310 -21.12 2.93 23.50
CA LEU A 310 -21.97 3.33 24.63
C LEU A 310 -23.39 2.87 24.31
N THR A 311 -23.77 1.69 24.80
CA THR A 311 -25.16 1.29 24.87
C THR A 311 -25.79 1.96 26.09
N LYS A 312 -26.80 2.81 25.88
CA LYS A 312 -27.67 3.27 26.97
C LYS A 312 -28.52 2.12 27.48
#